data_AF-A0A832ZUN6-F1
#
_entry.id   AF-A0A832ZUN6-F1
#
_cell.length_a   1.000
_cell.length_b   1.000
_cell.length_c   1.000
_cell.angle_alpha   90.00
_cell.angle_beta   90.00
_cell.angle_gamma   90.00
#
_symmetry.space_group_name_H-M   'P 1'
#
loop_
_entity.id
_entity.type
_entity.pdbx_description
1 polymer ?
#
loop_
_entity_poly.entity_id
_entity_poly.type
_entity_poly.pdbx_seq_one_letter_code
_entity_poly.pdbx_strand_id
1 'polypeptide(L)'
;MELSRRTERCGLTRREFLQAGILITAAAASSRLIVGVEAAPGSTSTPYYEPFLLEDDEDRMVFYDALGFVVEENGKKCVANPLLPSKCMVYTKPYRDDRFPLLPPGATEDFYGRCIRCGLCYFACNYMGYNAIRLAGLREGLSRLGSPVVDELITHPCTLCMECTKICPTGALKEISKEEVKMGIALIDPDLCWAWNSGDCKSCAKACPFGSEVFEFTFNEWGVHTRVIADKCKGCGLCVPACPIGGSAIHVLPREEYERRT
;
A
#
# COMPACT_ATOMS: atom_id res chain seq x y z
N MET A 1 -26.69 -29.69 -16.72
CA MET A 1 -26.20 -30.27 -17.98
C MET A 1 -26.00 -29.11 -18.94
N GLU A 2 -24.83 -28.69 -19.39
CA GLU A 2 -23.48 -29.25 -19.38
C GLU A 2 -22.55 -28.07 -19.63
N LEU A 3 -21.63 -27.79 -18.68
CA LEU A 3 -20.49 -26.92 -18.89
C LEU A 3 -19.27 -27.84 -18.81
N SER A 4 -18.84 -28.34 -19.97
CA SER A 4 -17.61 -29.12 -20.07
C SER A 4 -16.96 -28.91 -21.43
N ARG A 5 -15.64 -28.74 -21.36
CA ARG A 5 -14.63 -28.81 -22.44
C ARG A 5 -14.38 -27.54 -23.22
N ARG A 6 -13.37 -26.79 -22.76
CA ARG A 6 -12.23 -26.39 -23.63
C ARG A 6 -11.03 -25.94 -22.78
N THR A 7 -10.38 -26.93 -22.18
CA THR A 7 -8.95 -26.88 -21.87
C THR A 7 -8.22 -27.51 -23.04
N GLU A 8 -7.59 -26.72 -23.91
CA GLU A 8 -6.55 -27.21 -24.80
C GLU A 8 -5.36 -26.25 -24.78
N ARG A 9 -4.20 -26.84 -24.49
CA ARG A 9 -2.86 -26.27 -24.58
C ARG A 9 -2.52 -26.03 -26.04
N CYS A 10 -1.91 -24.89 -26.35
CA CYS A 10 -0.98 -24.73 -27.46
C CYS A 10 -0.27 -23.38 -27.24
N GLY A 11 1.05 -23.23 -27.10
CA GLY A 11 2.15 -24.06 -27.55
C GLY A 11 3.15 -23.17 -28.30
N LEU A 12 3.58 -22.05 -27.72
CA LEU A 12 4.63 -21.20 -28.32
C LEU A 12 6.00 -21.75 -27.92
N THR A 13 6.82 -22.01 -28.91
CA THR A 13 8.17 -22.53 -28.74
C THR A 13 9.13 -21.44 -28.29
N ARG A 14 10.20 -21.82 -27.59
CA ARG A 14 11.24 -20.91 -27.05
C ARG A 14 11.86 -19.97 -28.11
N ARG A 15 11.77 -20.33 -29.40
CA ARG A 15 12.28 -19.56 -30.54
C ARG A 15 11.36 -18.39 -30.93
N GLU A 16 10.05 -18.58 -30.78
CA GLU A 16 9.02 -17.54 -31.04
C GLU A 16 9.04 -16.47 -29.94
N PHE A 17 9.34 -16.85 -28.70
CA PHE A 17 9.51 -15.91 -27.58
C PHE A 17 10.75 -15.01 -27.74
N LEU A 18 11.82 -15.51 -28.38
CA LEU A 18 13.06 -14.75 -28.61
C LEU A 18 12.98 -13.81 -29.82
N GLN A 19 12.16 -14.13 -30.84
CA GLN A 19 11.98 -13.26 -32.01
C GLN A 19 11.10 -12.04 -31.74
N ALA A 20 10.18 -12.11 -30.75
CA ALA A 20 9.38 -10.96 -30.34
C ALA A 20 10.19 -9.87 -29.59
N GLY A 21 11.43 -10.18 -29.16
CA GLY A 21 12.27 -9.26 -28.38
C GLY A 21 13.25 -8.38 -29.16
N ILE A 22 13.24 -8.38 -30.50
CA ILE A 22 14.32 -7.77 -31.32
C ILE A 22 13.90 -6.53 -32.14
N LEU A 23 12.67 -6.04 -32.04
CA LEU A 23 12.23 -4.86 -32.83
C LEU A 23 11.74 -3.68 -31.98
N ILE A 24 12.58 -3.18 -31.06
CA ILE A 24 12.45 -1.80 -30.57
C ILE A 24 13.85 -1.19 -30.33
N THR A 25 14.52 -0.78 -31.42
CA THR A 25 15.61 0.20 -31.35
C THR A 25 15.55 1.11 -32.57
N ALA A 26 15.08 2.35 -32.38
CA ALA A 26 15.64 3.57 -33.00
C ALA A 26 14.64 4.73 -32.88
N ALA A 27 14.77 5.53 -31.82
CA ALA A 27 14.47 6.96 -31.84
C ALA A 27 15.09 7.61 -30.59
N ALA A 28 16.41 7.76 -30.59
CA ALA A 28 17.09 8.68 -29.70
C ALA A 28 17.18 10.04 -30.40
N ALA A 29 16.46 11.04 -29.91
CA ALA A 29 16.81 12.44 -30.11
C ALA A 29 16.20 13.33 -29.02
N SER A 30 17.08 13.80 -28.15
CA SER A 30 17.05 15.15 -27.60
C SER A 30 15.85 15.56 -26.75
N SER A 31 15.92 15.26 -25.46
CA SER A 31 15.32 16.11 -24.43
C SER A 31 16.27 16.16 -23.24
N ARG A 32 16.62 17.38 -22.84
CA ARG A 32 17.60 17.71 -21.82
C ARG A 32 17.33 16.92 -20.54
N LEU A 33 18.31 16.10 -20.13
CA LEU A 33 18.38 15.55 -18.79
C LEU A 33 18.55 16.71 -17.81
N ILE A 34 17.48 17.06 -17.10
CA ILE A 34 17.58 17.66 -15.78
C ILE A 34 17.57 16.49 -14.81
N VAL A 35 18.75 16.02 -14.44
CA VAL A 35 18.91 15.09 -13.31
C VAL A 35 18.69 15.92 -12.04
N GLY A 36 17.42 16.04 -11.64
CA GLY A 36 17.08 16.36 -10.26
C GLY A 36 17.32 15.11 -9.42
N VAL A 37 18.48 15.02 -8.77
CA VAL A 37 18.67 14.10 -7.65
C VAL A 37 17.83 14.64 -6.50
N GLU A 38 16.56 14.25 -6.45
CA GLU A 38 15.84 14.30 -5.17
C GLU A 38 16.41 13.18 -4.32
N ALA A 39 17.19 13.60 -3.31
CA ALA A 39 17.66 12.73 -2.26
C ALA A 39 16.47 11.96 -1.67
N ALA A 40 16.62 10.65 -1.52
CA ALA A 40 15.68 9.84 -0.77
C ALA A 40 15.53 10.46 0.64
N PRO A 41 14.29 10.67 1.14
CA PRO A 41 14.12 11.20 2.48
C PRO A 41 14.71 10.19 3.46
N GLY A 42 15.81 10.60 4.09
CA GLY A 42 16.40 9.90 5.21
C GLY A 42 15.39 9.79 6.34
N SER A 43 15.45 8.66 7.03
CA SER A 43 14.72 8.37 8.26
C SER A 43 14.89 9.51 9.27
N THR A 44 13.97 10.45 9.26
CA THR A 44 13.79 11.44 10.31
C THR A 44 12.39 11.22 10.86
N SER A 45 12.31 11.12 12.17
CA SER A 45 11.11 10.85 12.97
C SER A 45 10.13 12.04 12.96
N THR A 46 9.84 12.60 11.79
CA THR A 46 8.75 13.56 11.65
C THR A 46 7.44 12.81 11.90
N PRO A 47 6.57 13.30 12.79
CA PRO A 47 5.25 12.71 12.96
C PRO A 47 4.55 12.66 11.60
N TYR A 48 3.94 11.50 11.38
CA TYR A 48 3.23 11.07 10.18
C TYR A 48 2.09 12.01 9.73
N TYR A 49 1.67 12.84 10.67
CA TYR A 49 0.60 13.82 10.57
C TYR A 49 1.20 15.20 10.67
N GLU A 50 0.99 16.01 9.63
CA GLU A 50 1.28 17.43 9.71
C GLU A 50 -0.01 18.14 10.14
N PRO A 51 0.00 18.84 11.29
CA PRO A 51 -1.13 19.68 11.66
C PRO A 51 -1.32 20.71 10.55
N PHE A 52 -2.57 21.01 10.21
CA PHE A 52 -2.91 22.07 9.28
C PHE A 52 -2.67 23.41 9.98
N LEU A 53 -1.41 23.80 10.06
CA LEU A 53 -0.98 25.04 10.68
C LEU A 53 -1.41 26.22 9.82
N LEU A 54 -1.86 27.28 10.49
CA LEU A 54 -2.19 28.57 9.87
C LEU A 54 -1.02 29.56 10.00
N GLU A 55 0.16 29.07 10.37
CA GLU A 55 1.38 29.86 10.44
C GLU A 55 1.74 30.39 9.04
N ASP A 56 2.05 31.68 8.95
CA ASP A 56 2.49 32.38 7.73
C ASP A 56 1.48 32.50 6.56
N ASP A 57 0.17 32.29 6.80
CA ASP A 57 -0.90 32.41 5.80
C ASP A 57 -2.10 33.22 6.34
N GLU A 58 -2.00 34.55 6.30
CA GLU A 58 -3.01 35.48 6.85
C GLU A 58 -4.38 35.31 6.19
N ASP A 59 -4.42 35.07 4.88
CA ASP A 59 -5.67 34.89 4.13
C ASP A 59 -6.44 33.66 4.60
N ARG A 60 -5.75 32.54 4.80
CA ARG A 60 -6.38 31.32 5.36
C ARG A 60 -6.75 31.50 6.82
N MET A 61 -5.93 32.19 7.60
CA MET A 61 -6.26 32.47 9.00
C MET A 61 -7.56 33.25 9.12
N VAL A 62 -7.72 34.33 8.36
CA VAL A 62 -8.96 35.13 8.34
C VAL A 62 -10.16 34.29 7.89
N PHE A 63 -9.99 33.46 6.86
CA PHE A 63 -11.06 32.60 6.35
C PHE A 63 -11.53 31.58 7.39
N TYR A 64 -10.62 30.82 8.00
CA TYR A 64 -10.98 29.79 8.96
C TYR A 64 -11.42 30.36 10.31
N ASP A 65 -10.92 31.53 10.70
CA ASP A 65 -11.36 32.25 11.90
C ASP A 65 -12.81 32.73 11.74
N ALA A 66 -13.16 33.27 10.56
CA ALA A 66 -14.54 33.65 10.24
C ALA A 66 -15.52 32.47 10.27
N LEU A 67 -15.03 31.24 10.08
CA LEU A 67 -15.82 30.01 10.18
C LEU A 67 -15.83 29.40 11.60
N GLY A 68 -15.05 29.94 12.54
CA GLY A 68 -14.92 29.38 13.89
C GLY A 68 -14.13 28.07 13.94
N PHE A 69 -13.28 27.82 12.93
CA PHE A 69 -12.46 26.61 12.82
C PHE A 69 -11.00 26.85 13.17
N VAL A 70 -10.67 27.79 14.05
CA VAL A 70 -9.29 27.98 14.50
C VAL A 70 -9.15 27.46 15.92
N VAL A 71 -8.20 26.54 16.12
CA VAL A 71 -7.83 26.04 17.46
C VAL A 71 -6.35 26.27 17.70
N GLU A 72 -5.97 26.30 18.97
CA GLU A 72 -4.57 26.40 19.37
C GLU A 72 -4.15 25.11 20.06
N GLU A 73 -3.13 24.43 19.53
CA GLU A 73 -2.57 23.20 20.08
C GLU A 73 -1.06 23.36 20.20
N ASN A 74 -0.49 23.16 21.39
CA ASN A 74 0.94 23.32 21.68
C ASN A 74 1.53 24.70 21.26
N GLY A 75 0.74 25.77 21.37
CA GLY A 75 1.15 27.13 21.02
C GLY A 75 1.12 27.44 19.51
N LYS A 76 0.55 26.55 18.69
CA LYS A 76 0.40 26.72 17.25
C LYS A 76 -1.08 26.83 16.88
N LYS A 77 -1.42 27.78 16.01
CA LYS A 77 -2.78 27.93 15.47
C LYS A 77 -2.97 27.00 14.26
N CYS A 78 -4.08 26.29 14.24
CA CYS A 78 -4.40 25.33 13.19
C CYS A 78 -5.90 25.29 12.93
N VAL A 79 -6.28 24.64 11.83
CA VAL A 79 -7.69 24.41 11.53
C VAL A 79 -8.24 23.34 12.48
N ALA A 80 -9.39 23.59 13.09
CA ALA A 80 -10.12 22.67 13.95
C ALA A 80 -10.45 21.40 13.16
N ASN A 81 -10.18 20.24 13.76
CA ASN A 81 -10.77 19.01 13.26
C ASN A 81 -12.30 19.14 13.39
N PRO A 82 -13.09 19.01 12.30
CA PRO A 82 -14.55 19.15 12.34
C PRO A 82 -15.26 18.21 13.32
N LEU A 83 -14.56 17.15 13.75
CA LEU A 83 -15.07 16.05 14.57
C LEU A 83 -14.46 16.04 15.97
N LEU A 84 -13.27 16.63 16.13
CA LEU A 84 -12.62 16.90 17.40
C LEU A 84 -12.31 18.40 17.48
N PRO A 85 -13.28 19.26 17.79
CA PRO A 85 -13.12 20.72 17.71
C PRO A 85 -12.05 21.32 18.64
N SER A 86 -11.48 20.51 19.53
CA SER A 86 -10.37 20.86 20.41
C SER A 86 -8.99 20.46 19.90
N LYS A 87 -8.89 19.83 18.72
CA LYS A 87 -7.63 19.35 18.15
C LYS A 87 -7.38 19.94 16.76
N CYS A 88 -6.11 20.04 16.38
CA CYS A 88 -5.74 20.36 15.01
C CYS A 88 -6.25 19.28 14.05
N MET A 89 -6.84 19.72 12.94
CA MET A 89 -6.99 18.92 11.73
C MET A 89 -5.59 18.55 11.26
N VAL A 90 -5.35 17.27 11.12
CA VAL A 90 -4.12 16.73 10.56
C VAL A 90 -4.40 16.26 9.15
N TYR A 91 -3.48 16.53 8.23
CA TYR A 91 -3.49 15.85 6.93
C TYR A 91 -2.40 14.79 6.91
N THR A 92 -2.69 13.68 6.25
CA THR A 92 -1.66 12.72 5.89
C THR A 92 -0.80 13.32 4.80
N LYS A 93 0.52 13.12 4.88
CA LYS A 93 1.35 13.26 3.70
C LYS A 93 0.73 12.43 2.57
N PRO A 94 0.84 12.86 1.29
CA PRO A 94 0.27 12.12 0.18
C PRO A 94 0.63 10.64 0.28
N TYR A 95 -0.31 9.72 0.05
CA TYR A 95 -0.10 8.26 0.07
C TYR A 95 1.20 7.79 -0.64
N ARG A 96 1.69 8.60 -1.57
CA ARG A 96 2.96 8.44 -2.30
C ARG A 96 4.21 8.39 -1.40
N ASP A 97 4.17 9.06 -0.26
CA ASP A 97 5.27 9.17 0.71
C ASP A 97 5.21 8.05 1.77
N ASP A 98 4.10 7.32 1.83
CA ASP A 98 3.86 6.23 2.78
C ASP A 98 3.77 4.85 2.11
N ARG A 99 4.59 4.67 1.07
CA ARG A 99 4.75 3.39 0.38
C ARG A 99 5.74 2.54 1.15
N PHE A 100 5.24 1.68 2.04
CA PHE A 100 6.08 0.64 2.62
C PHE A 100 6.26 -0.50 1.62
N PRO A 101 7.50 -0.83 1.23
CA PRO A 101 7.75 -2.00 0.41
C PRO A 101 7.46 -3.26 1.22
N LEU A 102 6.40 -3.96 0.85
CA LEU A 102 6.08 -5.28 1.35
C LEU A 102 6.74 -6.34 0.46
N LEU A 103 7.12 -7.46 1.06
CA LEU A 103 7.51 -8.63 0.29
C LEU A 103 6.26 -9.33 -0.28
N PRO A 104 6.35 -9.98 -1.46
CA PRO A 104 5.25 -10.75 -2.01
C PRO A 104 4.77 -11.89 -1.09
N PRO A 105 3.58 -12.46 -1.33
CA PRO A 105 3.10 -13.64 -0.62
C PRO A 105 4.13 -14.78 -0.62
N GLY A 106 4.23 -15.49 0.50
CA GLY A 106 5.13 -16.64 0.65
C GLY A 106 6.61 -16.28 0.85
N ALA A 107 6.97 -15.00 0.94
CA ALA A 107 8.34 -14.61 1.24
C ALA A 107 8.86 -15.24 2.55
N THR A 108 10.08 -15.76 2.47
CA THR A 108 10.79 -16.41 3.58
C THR A 108 11.55 -15.42 4.44
N GLU A 109 11.92 -15.80 5.65
CA GLU A 109 12.75 -14.96 6.53
C GLU A 109 14.13 -14.68 5.92
N ASP A 110 14.71 -15.64 5.20
CA ASP A 110 15.98 -15.50 4.47
C ASP A 110 15.81 -15.06 3.01
N PHE A 111 14.68 -14.44 2.67
CA PHE A 111 14.25 -14.12 1.31
C PHE A 111 15.36 -13.55 0.43
N TYR A 112 16.09 -12.53 0.92
CA TYR A 112 17.15 -11.87 0.14
C TYR A 112 18.36 -12.76 -0.13
N GLY A 113 18.60 -13.79 0.68
CA GLY A 113 19.64 -14.80 0.45
C GLY A 113 19.24 -15.84 -0.60
N ARG A 114 17.94 -16.10 -0.77
CA ARG A 114 17.40 -17.06 -1.75
C ARG A 114 16.99 -16.43 -3.08
N CYS A 115 16.63 -15.16 -3.07
CA CYS A 115 16.10 -14.49 -4.25
C CYS A 115 17.22 -14.18 -5.26
N ILE A 116 17.23 -14.93 -6.36
CA ILE A 116 18.17 -14.73 -7.48
C ILE A 116 17.75 -13.60 -8.43
N ARG A 117 16.73 -12.80 -8.08
CA ARG A 117 16.26 -11.63 -8.86
C ARG A 117 15.92 -11.96 -10.32
N CYS A 118 15.36 -13.15 -10.56
CA CYS A 118 15.01 -13.62 -11.91
C CYS A 118 13.79 -12.94 -12.54
N GLY A 119 12.99 -12.20 -11.74
CA GLY A 119 11.81 -11.48 -12.23
C GLY A 119 10.59 -12.35 -12.57
N LEU A 120 10.65 -13.67 -12.40
CA LEU A 120 9.53 -14.57 -12.76
C LEU A 120 8.24 -14.26 -12.01
N CYS A 121 8.31 -13.94 -10.71
CA CYS A 121 7.14 -13.54 -9.93
C CYS A 121 6.51 -12.22 -10.41
N TYR A 122 7.35 -11.26 -10.85
CA TYR A 122 6.90 -10.01 -11.46
C TYR A 122 6.14 -10.28 -12.76
N PHE A 123 6.73 -11.05 -13.67
CA PHE A 123 6.09 -11.40 -14.94
C PHE A 123 4.80 -12.20 -14.74
N ALA A 124 4.78 -13.14 -13.80
CA ALA A 124 3.56 -13.89 -13.46
C ALA A 124 2.45 -12.95 -12.96
N CYS A 125 2.78 -12.00 -12.07
CA CYS A 125 1.79 -11.05 -11.54
C CYS A 125 1.19 -10.15 -12.64
N ASN A 126 2.02 -9.70 -13.58
CA ASN A 126 1.57 -8.91 -14.72
C ASN A 126 0.77 -9.74 -15.73
N TYR A 127 1.21 -10.97 -16.01
CA TYR A 127 0.49 -11.89 -16.90
C TYR A 127 -0.92 -12.20 -16.38
N MET A 128 -1.07 -12.32 -15.06
CA MET A 128 -2.37 -12.47 -14.41
C MET A 128 -3.21 -11.19 -14.37
N GLY A 129 -2.66 -10.04 -14.78
CA GLY A 129 -3.35 -8.75 -14.85
C GLY A 129 -3.43 -7.98 -13.54
N TYR A 130 -2.74 -8.41 -12.48
CA TYR A 130 -2.83 -7.76 -11.17
C TYR A 130 -1.81 -6.62 -10.98
N ASN A 131 -0.63 -6.73 -11.61
CA ASN A 131 0.43 -5.73 -11.57
C ASN A 131 0.87 -5.28 -10.15
N ALA A 132 0.60 -6.09 -9.12
CA ALA A 132 0.87 -5.76 -7.73
C ALA A 132 2.36 -5.83 -7.37
N ILE A 133 3.14 -6.65 -8.09
CA ILE A 133 4.58 -6.78 -7.88
C ILE A 133 5.29 -5.80 -8.82
N ARG A 134 6.21 -5.02 -8.28
CA ARG A 134 7.26 -4.31 -9.05
C ARG A 134 8.64 -4.84 -8.68
N LEU A 135 9.65 -4.49 -9.46
CA LEU A 135 11.05 -4.73 -9.10
C LEU A 135 11.61 -3.51 -8.38
N ALA A 136 12.23 -3.74 -7.23
CA ALA A 136 12.91 -2.70 -6.46
C ALA A 136 14.01 -2.03 -7.30
N GLY A 137 14.07 -0.71 -7.24
CA GLY A 137 15.07 0.11 -7.88
C GLY A 137 16.18 0.51 -6.91
N LEU A 138 16.86 1.60 -7.23
CA LEU A 138 17.94 2.15 -6.39
C LEU A 138 17.40 2.78 -5.10
N ARG A 139 16.13 3.22 -5.08
CA ARG A 139 15.49 3.87 -3.91
C ARG A 139 15.40 2.93 -2.71
N GLU A 140 15.26 1.63 -2.95
CA GLU A 140 15.19 0.60 -1.91
C GLU A 140 16.58 0.11 -1.45
N GLY A 141 17.67 0.67 -2.00
CA GLY A 141 19.04 0.31 -1.68
C GLY A 141 19.60 -0.83 -2.53
N LEU A 142 20.94 -0.85 -2.64
CA LEU A 142 21.66 -1.75 -3.54
C LEU A 142 21.45 -3.24 -3.19
N SER A 143 21.25 -3.56 -1.91
CA SER A 143 20.97 -4.92 -1.46
C SER A 143 19.61 -5.45 -1.93
N ARG A 144 18.63 -4.56 -2.13
CA ARG A 144 17.27 -4.91 -2.55
C ARG A 144 17.04 -4.74 -4.05
N LEU A 145 17.93 -4.06 -4.77
CA LEU A 145 17.82 -3.82 -6.21
C LEU A 145 17.45 -5.11 -6.98
N GLY A 146 16.43 -5.03 -7.83
CA GLY A 146 15.93 -6.14 -8.64
C GLY A 146 15.12 -7.21 -7.89
N SER A 147 14.95 -7.09 -6.56
CA SER A 147 14.05 -7.96 -5.81
C SER A 147 12.58 -7.53 -5.99
N PRO A 148 11.62 -8.45 -5.96
CA PRO A 148 10.20 -8.12 -6.04
C PRO A 148 9.72 -7.43 -4.76
N VAL A 149 8.91 -6.39 -4.92
CA VAL A 149 8.25 -5.64 -3.84
C VAL A 149 6.81 -5.30 -4.21
N VAL A 150 5.97 -5.09 -3.20
CA VAL A 150 4.56 -4.70 -3.32
C VAL A 150 4.33 -3.47 -2.44
N ASP A 151 3.97 -2.33 -3.03
CA ASP A 151 3.87 -1.06 -2.30
C ASP A 151 2.82 -0.08 -2.86
N GLU A 152 2.43 -0.20 -4.13
CA GLU A 152 1.38 0.63 -4.74
C GLU A 152 -0.04 0.10 -4.46
N LEU A 153 -0.38 -0.14 -3.19
CA LEU A 153 -1.63 -0.85 -2.84
C LEU A 153 -2.91 -0.08 -3.20
N ILE A 154 -2.84 1.24 -3.37
CA ILE A 154 -3.98 2.06 -3.79
C ILE A 154 -4.39 1.84 -5.25
N THR A 155 -3.45 1.44 -6.12
CA THR A 155 -3.71 1.18 -7.54
C THR A 155 -3.63 -0.30 -7.87
N HIS A 156 -2.66 -1.00 -7.28
CA HIS A 156 -2.32 -2.39 -7.56
C HIS A 156 -2.20 -3.21 -6.26
N PRO A 157 -3.27 -3.38 -5.48
CA PRO A 157 -3.24 -4.24 -4.30
C PRO A 157 -2.99 -5.70 -4.69
N CYS A 158 -2.39 -6.48 -3.79
CA CYS A 158 -2.22 -7.91 -4.00
C CYS A 158 -3.57 -8.63 -3.83
N THR A 159 -3.97 -9.42 -4.82
CA THR A 159 -5.23 -10.18 -4.80
C THR A 159 -5.13 -11.54 -4.10
N LEU A 160 -3.93 -11.92 -3.62
CA LEU A 160 -3.64 -13.25 -3.06
C LEU A 160 -3.97 -14.41 -4.02
N CYS A 161 -3.71 -14.23 -5.32
CA CYS A 161 -3.88 -15.29 -6.32
C CYS A 161 -2.84 -16.43 -6.21
N MET A 162 -1.73 -16.18 -5.50
CA MET A 162 -0.64 -17.12 -5.21
C MET A 162 0.16 -17.62 -6.43
N GLU A 163 -0.05 -17.11 -7.65
CA GLU A 163 0.73 -17.55 -8.82
C GLU A 163 2.23 -17.22 -8.71
N CYS A 164 2.58 -16.14 -8.02
CA CYS A 164 3.97 -15.76 -7.81
C CYS A 164 4.77 -16.77 -6.96
N THR A 165 4.11 -17.52 -6.06
CA THR A 165 4.78 -18.53 -5.22
C THR A 165 5.06 -19.80 -6.00
N LYS A 166 4.18 -20.18 -6.93
CA LYS A 166 4.30 -21.39 -7.76
C LYS A 166 5.46 -21.32 -8.76
N ILE A 167 5.79 -20.12 -9.24
CA ILE A 167 6.82 -19.92 -10.25
C ILE A 167 8.22 -19.67 -9.67
N CYS A 168 8.36 -19.55 -8.34
CA CYS A 168 9.64 -19.22 -7.71
C CYS A 168 10.60 -20.42 -7.73
N PRO A 169 11.70 -20.39 -8.51
CA PRO A 169 12.55 -21.57 -8.69
C PRO A 169 13.45 -21.86 -7.48
N THR A 170 13.69 -20.87 -6.61
CA THR A 170 14.60 -21.01 -5.46
C THR A 170 13.87 -21.22 -4.14
N GLY A 171 12.54 -21.17 -4.13
CA GLY A 171 11.75 -21.18 -2.90
C GLY A 171 11.98 -19.96 -2.00
N ALA A 172 12.47 -18.84 -2.56
CA ALA A 172 12.47 -17.55 -1.87
C ALA A 172 11.04 -17.11 -1.52
N LEU A 173 10.10 -17.37 -2.43
CA LEU A 173 8.66 -17.39 -2.19
C LEU A 173 8.21 -18.84 -2.06
N LYS A 174 7.78 -19.26 -0.87
CA LYS A 174 7.24 -20.59 -0.61
C LYS A 174 5.81 -20.70 -1.11
N GLU A 175 5.47 -21.84 -1.69
CA GLU A 175 4.08 -22.20 -1.97
C GLU A 175 3.37 -22.51 -0.65
N ILE A 176 2.46 -21.62 -0.26
CA ILE A 176 1.67 -21.68 0.97
C ILE A 176 0.22 -21.35 0.65
N SER A 177 -0.70 -21.69 1.56
CA SER A 177 -2.09 -21.26 1.44
C SER A 177 -2.21 -19.74 1.65
N LYS A 178 -3.28 -19.11 1.11
CA LYS A 178 -3.50 -17.66 1.28
C LYS A 178 -3.73 -17.28 2.75
N GLU A 179 -4.21 -18.23 3.56
CA GLU A 179 -4.44 -18.12 4.99
C GLU A 179 -3.13 -17.98 5.79
N GLU A 180 -2.02 -18.51 5.27
CA GLU A 180 -0.71 -18.48 5.92
C GLU A 180 0.13 -17.24 5.56
N VAL A 181 -0.35 -16.41 4.63
CA VAL A 181 0.37 -15.24 4.12
C VAL A 181 0.60 -14.19 5.20
N LYS A 182 1.82 -13.66 5.26
CA LYS A 182 2.24 -12.60 6.20
C LYS A 182 3.04 -11.51 5.48
N MET A 183 2.40 -10.76 4.57
CA MET A 183 3.08 -9.66 3.86
C MET A 183 3.25 -8.41 4.73
N GLY A 184 2.27 -8.15 5.59
CA GLY A 184 2.17 -6.94 6.41
C GLY A 184 0.87 -6.91 7.20
N ILE A 185 0.60 -5.79 7.86
CA ILE A 185 -0.61 -5.57 8.66
C ILE A 185 -1.23 -4.23 8.27
N ALA A 186 -2.54 -4.22 8.06
CA ALA A 186 -3.29 -3.00 7.83
C ALA A 186 -3.40 -2.19 9.14
N LEU A 187 -3.08 -0.91 9.07
CA LEU A 187 -3.28 0.07 10.12
C LEU A 187 -4.35 1.06 9.66
N ILE A 188 -5.36 1.25 10.50
CA ILE A 188 -6.43 2.23 10.26
C ILE A 188 -6.04 3.50 11.00
N ASP A 189 -6.04 4.62 10.29
CA ASP A 189 -5.94 5.94 10.89
C ASP A 189 -7.32 6.36 11.44
N PRO A 190 -7.49 6.48 12.77
CA PRO A 190 -8.76 6.87 13.36
C PRO A 190 -9.16 8.31 13.04
N ASP A 191 -8.21 9.22 12.77
CA ASP A 191 -8.51 10.63 12.50
C ASP A 191 -9.06 10.83 11.07
N LEU A 192 -8.71 9.94 10.15
CA LEU A 192 -9.25 9.93 8.78
C LEU A 192 -10.40 8.94 8.56
N CYS A 193 -10.51 7.89 9.38
CA CYS A 193 -11.44 6.80 9.11
C CYS A 193 -12.90 7.26 9.24
N TRP A 194 -13.69 7.16 8.16
CA TRP A 194 -15.11 7.51 8.17
C TRP A 194 -15.91 6.83 9.29
N ALA A 195 -15.62 5.56 9.59
CA ALA A 195 -16.33 4.80 10.61
C ALA A 195 -16.14 5.39 12.03
N TRP A 196 -14.91 5.80 12.32
CA TRP A 196 -14.53 6.41 13.60
C TRP A 196 -15.11 7.80 13.80
N ASN A 197 -15.50 8.46 12.72
CA ASN A 197 -15.65 9.89 12.67
C ASN A 197 -17.09 10.34 12.47
N SER A 198 -17.90 9.65 11.67
CA SER A 198 -19.26 10.11 11.35
C SER A 198 -20.18 9.07 10.69
N GLY A 199 -19.88 7.77 10.70
CA GLY A 199 -20.81 6.84 10.08
C GLY A 199 -20.56 5.35 10.27
N ASP A 200 -21.44 4.56 9.65
CA ASP A 200 -21.30 3.11 9.56
C ASP A 200 -20.57 2.74 8.24
N CYS A 201 -19.24 2.71 8.28
CA CYS A 201 -18.43 2.28 7.14
C CYS A 201 -17.81 0.91 7.40
N LYS A 202 -18.09 -0.05 6.51
CA LYS A 202 -17.52 -1.41 6.54
C LYS A 202 -16.78 -1.78 5.25
N SER A 203 -16.37 -0.78 4.45
CA SER A 203 -15.80 -1.02 3.11
C SER A 203 -14.52 -1.85 3.14
N CYS A 204 -13.66 -1.63 4.13
CA CYS A 204 -12.43 -2.42 4.33
C CYS A 204 -12.73 -3.91 4.58
N ALA A 205 -13.70 -4.22 5.43
CA ALA A 205 -14.13 -5.59 5.69
C ALA A 205 -14.80 -6.22 4.47
N LYS A 206 -15.63 -5.48 3.72
CA LYS A 206 -16.24 -5.97 2.48
C LYS A 206 -15.21 -6.30 1.40
N ALA A 207 -14.14 -5.53 1.30
CA ALA A 207 -13.06 -5.76 0.34
C ALA A 207 -12.06 -6.85 0.79
N CYS A 208 -11.99 -7.13 2.10
CA CYS A 208 -11.10 -8.14 2.64
C CYS A 208 -11.60 -9.55 2.29
N PRO A 209 -10.76 -10.41 1.68
CA PRO A 209 -11.12 -11.82 1.43
C PRO A 209 -11.44 -12.63 2.69
N PHE A 210 -11.03 -12.12 3.86
CA PHE A 210 -11.25 -12.72 5.17
C PHE A 210 -12.27 -11.93 6.02
N GLY A 211 -12.84 -10.85 5.49
CA GLY A 211 -13.93 -10.10 6.09
C GLY A 211 -13.78 -9.79 7.59
N SER A 212 -14.79 -10.18 8.35
CA SER A 212 -14.89 -9.97 9.81
C SER A 212 -13.90 -10.82 10.63
N GLU A 213 -13.17 -11.75 10.01
CA GLU A 213 -12.05 -12.38 10.72
C GLU A 213 -10.91 -11.40 10.90
N VAL A 214 -10.71 -10.45 9.97
CA VAL A 214 -9.63 -9.46 10.04
C VAL A 214 -10.10 -8.14 10.63
N PHE A 215 -11.36 -7.76 10.41
CA PHE A 215 -11.90 -6.49 10.87
C PHE A 215 -12.96 -6.69 11.94
N GLU A 216 -12.67 -6.18 13.13
CA GLU A 216 -13.60 -6.12 14.25
C GLU A 216 -14.26 -4.74 14.30
N PHE A 217 -15.55 -4.70 14.56
CA PHE A 217 -16.33 -3.47 14.67
C PHE A 217 -16.95 -3.40 16.06
N THR A 218 -16.60 -2.37 16.81
CA THR A 218 -17.19 -2.08 18.13
C THR A 218 -18.08 -0.85 18.03
N PHE A 219 -19.25 -0.93 18.65
CA PHE A 219 -20.22 0.16 18.68
C PHE A 219 -20.22 0.77 20.07
N ASN A 220 -19.99 2.08 20.17
CA ASN A 220 -20.12 2.83 21.41
C ASN A 220 -20.88 4.14 21.16
N GLU A 221 -21.05 4.94 22.21
CA GLU A 221 -21.74 6.24 22.14
C GLU A 221 -21.05 7.27 21.24
N TRP A 222 -19.79 7.04 20.85
CA TRP A 222 -18.97 7.92 20.02
C TRP A 222 -18.86 7.48 18.56
N GLY A 223 -19.37 6.29 18.20
CA GLY A 223 -19.41 5.81 16.82
C GLY A 223 -19.05 4.33 16.63
N VAL A 224 -18.65 3.99 15.40
CA VAL A 224 -18.24 2.63 15.00
C VAL A 224 -16.72 2.57 14.96
N HIS A 225 -16.12 1.96 15.98
CA HIS A 225 -14.68 1.75 16.03
C HIS A 225 -14.32 0.50 15.24
N THR A 226 -13.56 0.69 14.17
CA THR A 226 -13.03 -0.42 13.38
C THR A 226 -11.61 -0.72 13.82
N ARG A 227 -11.34 -1.98 14.15
CA ARG A 227 -10.03 -2.48 14.55
C ARG A 227 -9.58 -3.60 13.63
N VAL A 228 -8.30 -3.60 13.25
CA VAL A 228 -7.67 -4.71 12.52
C VAL A 228 -7.14 -5.73 13.54
N ILE A 229 -7.53 -6.99 13.38
CA ILE A 229 -6.95 -8.11 14.12
C ILE A 229 -5.64 -8.48 13.41
N ALA A 230 -4.54 -7.94 13.92
CA ALA A 230 -3.19 -8.01 13.33
C ALA A 230 -2.77 -9.43 12.90
N ASP A 231 -3.04 -10.44 13.74
CA ASP A 231 -2.67 -11.83 13.47
C ASP A 231 -3.41 -12.48 12.32
N LYS A 232 -4.60 -11.98 12.02
CA LYS A 232 -5.42 -12.48 10.93
C LYS A 232 -5.19 -11.70 9.65
N CYS A 233 -4.66 -10.48 9.73
CA CYS A 233 -4.34 -9.66 8.56
C CYS A 233 -3.19 -10.27 7.74
N LYS A 234 -3.38 -10.36 6.42
CA LYS A 234 -2.36 -10.88 5.49
C LYS A 234 -1.49 -9.80 4.84
N GLY A 235 -1.87 -8.53 4.99
CA GLY A 235 -1.16 -7.39 4.40
C GLY A 235 -1.31 -7.24 2.89
N CYS A 236 -2.35 -7.82 2.30
CA CYS A 236 -2.55 -7.81 0.84
C CYS A 236 -2.96 -6.44 0.26
N GLY A 237 -3.49 -5.54 1.10
CA GLY A 237 -3.83 -4.17 0.70
C GLY A 237 -5.15 -3.98 -0.03
N LEU A 238 -5.96 -5.02 -0.25
CA LEU A 238 -7.28 -4.88 -0.91
C LEU A 238 -8.22 -3.89 -0.23
N CYS A 239 -8.06 -3.67 1.08
CA CYS A 239 -8.82 -2.67 1.83
C CYS A 239 -8.43 -1.22 1.51
N VAL A 240 -7.21 -0.97 1.02
CA VAL A 240 -6.68 0.38 0.76
C VAL A 240 -7.52 1.12 -0.28
N PRO A 241 -7.71 0.62 -1.51
CA PRO A 241 -8.52 1.30 -2.52
C PRO A 241 -10.02 1.23 -2.25
N ALA A 242 -10.46 0.35 -1.34
CA ALA A 242 -11.85 0.27 -0.93
C ALA A 242 -12.25 1.38 0.05
N CYS A 243 -11.28 2.09 0.64
CA CYS A 243 -11.57 3.22 1.50
C CYS A 243 -12.15 4.38 0.68
N PRO A 244 -13.30 4.94 1.08
CA PRO A 244 -13.93 6.04 0.34
C PRO A 244 -13.26 7.41 0.55
N ILE A 245 -12.31 7.52 1.49
CA ILE A 245 -11.58 8.75 1.78
C ILE A 245 -10.52 8.98 0.71
N GLY A 246 -10.40 10.22 0.23
CA GLY A 246 -9.37 10.60 -0.74
C GLY A 246 -7.96 10.35 -0.20
N GLY A 247 -7.26 9.37 -0.78
CA GLY A 247 -5.93 8.93 -0.32
C GLY A 247 -5.91 7.68 0.56
N SER A 248 -7.07 7.20 1.04
CA SER A 248 -7.25 6.10 2.00
C SER A 248 -6.85 6.44 3.45
N ALA A 249 -7.70 6.07 4.39
CA ALA A 249 -7.41 6.08 5.83
C ALA A 249 -6.72 4.77 6.30
N ILE A 250 -6.27 3.94 5.35
CA ILE A 250 -5.73 2.61 5.60
C ILE A 250 -4.36 2.50 4.97
N HIS A 251 -3.39 2.18 5.80
CA HIS A 251 -2.01 1.93 5.41
C HIS A 251 -1.66 0.48 5.68
N VAL A 252 -0.71 -0.08 4.95
CA VAL A 252 -0.24 -1.44 5.23
C VAL A 252 1.24 -1.39 5.51
N LEU A 253 1.59 -1.83 6.71
CA LEU A 253 2.94 -1.80 7.24
C LEU A 253 3.56 -3.19 7.18
N PRO A 254 4.88 -3.31 6.97
CA PRO A 254 5.63 -4.51 7.34
C PRO A 254 5.37 -4.83 8.81
N ARG A 255 5.35 -6.11 9.17
CA ARG A 255 5.05 -6.54 10.55
C ARG A 255 5.93 -5.87 11.60
N GLU A 256 7.24 -5.83 11.36
CA GLU A 256 8.21 -5.18 12.25
C GLU A 256 7.93 -3.68 12.43
N GLU A 257 7.43 -3.00 11.40
CA GLU A 257 7.08 -1.58 11.48
C GLU A 257 5.75 -1.38 12.20
N TYR A 258 4.77 -2.27 11.98
CA TYR A 258 3.50 -2.26 12.71
C TYR A 258 3.74 -2.43 14.22
N GLU A 259 4.50 -3.46 14.61
CA GLU A 259 4.84 -3.77 16.00
C GLU A 259 5.63 -2.64 16.68
N ARG A 260 6.37 -1.82 15.93
CA ARG A 260 7.06 -0.65 16.48
C ARG A 260 6.11 0.52 16.78
N ARG A 261 5.00 0.62 16.07
CA ARG A 261 4.06 1.75 16.13
C ARG A 261 2.86 1.52 17.05
N THR A 262 2.61 0.26 17.44
CA THR A 262 1.48 -0.14 18.31
C THR A 262 1.97 -0.57 19.68
#